data_AF-A0A5C4PB49-F1
#
_entry.id   AF-A0A5C4PB49-F1
#
_cell.length_a   1.000
_cell.length_b   1.000
_cell.length_c   1.000
_cell.angle_alpha   90.00
_cell.angle_beta   90.00
_cell.angle_gamma   90.00
#
_symmetry.space_group_name_H-M   'P 1'
#
loop_
_entity.id
_entity.type
_entity.pdbx_description
1 polymer ?
#
loop_
_entity_poly.entity_id
_entity_poly.type
_entity_poly.pdbx_seq_one_letter_code
_entity_poly.pdbx_strand_id
1 'polypeptide(L)'
;MESCLRTLGTSLANSMVIPAAWLSGLTTTALVWGVIAYWPDKLTAEARQLFLASVSIFCLSIWHLIRRKRRAKALVASINLKEGLSLDDTQLLGFPSPLFFVFDLSNQKLAQCQIATGDYQIRDFTWITGWHLEWRRIDRRVSGGVLRIVDEVGMSVPAEEIRREFTGFSLVLTVANSGHPPFRFPMNRSAAEGWCTRCNVFFNG
;
A
#
# COMPACT_ATOMS: atom_id res chain seq x y z
N MET A 1 -12.98 -5.03 -23.40
CA MET A 1 -11.87 -4.06 -23.20
C MET A 1 -12.04 -3.15 -21.97
N GLU A 2 -13.25 -3.00 -21.39
CA GLU A 2 -13.48 -2.26 -20.13
C GLU A 2 -12.80 -2.85 -18.88
N SER A 3 -12.55 -4.15 -18.85
CA SER A 3 -12.03 -4.84 -17.66
C SER A 3 -10.56 -4.50 -17.38
N CYS A 4 -9.69 -4.41 -18.39
CA CYS A 4 -8.27 -4.09 -18.20
C CYS A 4 -8.02 -2.66 -17.68
N LEU A 5 -8.87 -1.70 -18.04
CA LEU A 5 -8.77 -0.31 -17.58
C LEU A 5 -9.09 -0.17 -16.08
N ARG A 6 -10.02 -0.96 -15.54
CA ARG A 6 -10.32 -0.99 -14.10
C ARG A 6 -9.19 -1.62 -13.28
N THR A 7 -8.47 -2.60 -13.82
CA THR A 7 -7.40 -3.29 -13.10
C THR A 7 -6.08 -2.52 -13.14
N LEU A 8 -5.82 -1.76 -14.22
CA LEU A 8 -4.66 -0.85 -14.29
C LEU A 8 -4.88 0.44 -13.48
N GLY A 9 -6.10 0.98 -13.45
CA GLY A 9 -6.43 2.16 -12.64
C GLY A 9 -6.31 1.92 -11.13
N THR A 10 -6.60 0.70 -10.66
CA THR A 10 -6.46 0.32 -9.25
C THR A 10 -5.02 -0.01 -8.85
N SER A 11 -4.19 -0.50 -9.78
CA SER A 11 -2.78 -0.82 -9.52
C SER A 11 -1.87 0.42 -9.43
N LEU A 12 -2.16 1.49 -10.20
CA LEU A 12 -1.39 2.74 -10.12
C LEU A 12 -1.79 3.60 -8.92
N ALA A 13 -3.05 3.56 -8.50
CA ALA A 13 -3.54 4.28 -7.33
C ALA A 13 -2.87 3.83 -6.01
N ASN A 14 -2.40 2.57 -5.93
CA ASN A 14 -1.81 2.02 -4.72
C ASN A 14 -0.27 2.17 -4.62
N SER A 15 0.43 2.61 -5.67
CA SER A 15 1.89 2.40 -5.74
C SER A 15 2.77 3.63 -5.56
N MET A 16 2.31 4.88 -5.73
CA MET A 16 3.27 6.01 -5.84
C MET A 16 2.91 7.37 -5.22
N VAL A 17 1.80 7.55 -4.49
CA VAL A 17 1.41 8.91 -4.03
C VAL A 17 1.12 9.05 -2.53
N ILE A 18 1.22 7.98 -1.75
CA ILE A 18 0.53 7.93 -0.45
C ILE A 18 1.30 8.54 0.76
N PRO A 19 2.64 8.76 0.78
CA PRO A 19 3.25 9.48 1.91
C PRO A 19 3.41 10.99 1.72
N ALA A 20 3.89 11.45 0.55
CA ALA A 20 4.26 12.87 0.35
C ALA A 20 3.04 13.77 0.08
N ALA A 21 2.06 13.28 -0.68
CA ALA A 21 0.85 14.05 -1.00
C ALA A 21 -0.10 14.23 0.20
N TRP A 22 0.05 13.41 1.24
CA TRP A 22 -0.78 13.46 2.44
C TRP A 22 -0.36 14.57 3.39
N LEU A 23 0.95 14.77 3.57
CA LEU A 23 1.48 15.89 4.35
C LEU A 23 1.25 17.22 3.62
N SER A 24 1.47 17.27 2.30
CA SER A 24 1.17 18.46 1.50
C SER A 24 -0.33 18.76 1.45
N GLY A 25 -1.19 17.73 1.36
CA GLY A 25 -2.65 17.90 1.39
C GLY A 25 -3.13 18.50 2.71
N LEU A 26 -2.65 17.97 3.84
CA LEU A 26 -2.98 18.48 5.18
C LEU A 26 -2.50 19.91 5.40
N THR A 27 -1.26 20.24 5.03
CA THR A 27 -0.73 21.61 5.16
C THR A 27 -1.48 22.58 4.26
N THR A 28 -1.82 22.17 3.04
CA THR A 28 -2.59 23.02 2.10
C THR A 28 -4.01 23.22 2.62
N THR A 29 -4.68 22.19 3.16
CA THR A 29 -6.00 22.36 3.77
C THR A 29 -5.96 23.23 5.03
N ALA A 30 -4.91 23.14 5.85
CA ALA A 30 -4.75 23.99 7.03
C ALA A 30 -4.46 25.45 6.65
N LEU A 31 -3.65 25.69 5.62
CA LEU A 31 -3.38 27.03 5.08
C LEU A 31 -4.64 27.66 4.48
N VAL A 32 -5.39 26.91 3.66
CA VAL A 32 -6.64 27.42 3.07
C VAL A 32 -7.70 27.62 4.15
N TRP A 33 -7.79 26.76 5.16
CA TRP A 33 -8.64 27.00 6.33
C TRP A 33 -8.23 28.29 7.07
N GLY A 34 -6.93 28.52 7.26
CA GLY A 34 -6.41 29.75 7.85
C GLY A 34 -6.78 31.00 7.05
N VAL A 35 -6.71 30.94 5.72
CA VAL A 35 -7.15 32.03 4.82
C VAL A 35 -8.66 32.25 4.89
N ILE A 36 -9.47 31.17 4.92
CA ILE A 36 -10.93 31.26 5.09
C ILE A 36 -11.32 31.85 6.45
N ALA A 37 -10.62 31.47 7.52
CA ALA A 37 -10.94 31.90 8.89
C ALA A 37 -10.48 33.33 9.19
N TYR A 38 -9.34 33.78 8.64
CA TYR A 38 -8.78 35.11 8.92
C TYR A 38 -9.09 36.17 7.85
N TRP A 39 -9.36 35.78 6.60
CA TRP A 39 -9.58 36.72 5.47
C TRP A 39 -10.78 36.28 4.60
N PRO A 40 -12.00 36.24 5.15
CA PRO A 40 -13.19 35.75 4.44
C PRO A 40 -13.54 36.57 3.19
N ASP A 41 -13.21 37.87 3.19
CA ASP A 41 -13.57 38.81 2.12
C ASP A 41 -12.71 38.69 0.86
N LYS A 42 -11.64 37.88 0.89
CA LYS A 42 -10.71 37.70 -0.24
C LYS A 42 -10.89 36.39 -1.01
N LEU A 43 -11.88 35.56 -0.64
CA LEU A 43 -12.11 34.27 -1.26
C LEU A 43 -13.23 34.35 -2.30
N THR A 44 -12.91 34.01 -3.54
CA THR A 44 -13.91 33.81 -4.58
C THR A 44 -14.81 32.62 -4.22
N ALA A 45 -16.08 32.66 -4.62
CA ALA A 45 -17.03 31.58 -4.35
C ALA A 45 -16.53 30.21 -4.86
N GLU A 46 -15.80 30.22 -5.98
CA GLU A 46 -15.16 29.04 -6.57
C GLU A 46 -14.07 28.44 -5.67
N ALA A 47 -13.21 29.26 -5.05
CA ALA A 47 -12.17 28.79 -4.15
C ALA A 47 -12.76 28.11 -2.90
N ARG A 48 -13.88 28.64 -2.39
CA ARG A 48 -14.61 28.04 -1.26
C ARG A 48 -15.21 26.68 -1.63
N GLN A 49 -15.76 26.53 -2.83
CA GLN A 49 -16.31 25.26 -3.32
C GLN A 49 -15.21 24.20 -3.49
N LEU A 50 -14.08 24.57 -4.11
CA LEU A 50 -12.94 23.65 -4.28
C LEU A 50 -12.37 23.20 -2.93
N PHE A 51 -12.29 24.10 -1.95
CA PHE A 51 -11.87 23.76 -0.60
C PHE A 51 -12.81 22.76 0.08
N LEU A 52 -14.12 23.01 0.03
CA LEU A 52 -15.13 22.11 0.59
C LEU A 52 -15.10 20.73 -0.09
N ALA A 53 -14.92 20.68 -1.41
CA ALA A 53 -14.76 19.44 -2.16
C ALA A 53 -13.51 18.67 -1.71
N SER A 54 -12.37 19.35 -1.59
CA SER A 54 -11.11 18.76 -1.12
C SER A 54 -11.22 18.18 0.29
N VAL A 55 -11.77 18.95 1.23
CA VAL A 55 -11.98 18.50 2.62
C VAL A 55 -12.95 17.31 2.67
N SER A 56 -14.02 17.35 1.86
CA SER A 56 -14.98 16.24 1.79
C SER A 56 -14.32 14.96 1.29
N ILE A 57 -13.54 15.02 0.21
CA ILE A 57 -12.80 13.87 -0.32
C ILE A 57 -11.80 13.35 0.71
N PHE A 58 -11.09 14.25 1.41
CA PHE A 58 -10.14 13.89 2.45
C PHE A 58 -10.81 13.16 3.62
N CYS A 59 -11.90 13.72 4.16
CA CYS A 59 -12.69 13.11 5.23
C CYS A 59 -13.27 11.76 4.82
N LEU A 60 -13.83 11.64 3.61
CA LEU A 60 -14.35 10.37 3.08
C LEU A 60 -13.25 9.31 2.94
N SER A 61 -12.05 9.72 2.52
CA SER A 61 -10.90 8.82 2.39
C SER A 61 -10.46 8.27 3.76
N ILE A 62 -10.33 9.14 4.77
CA ILE A 62 -10.01 8.73 6.14
C ILE A 62 -11.10 7.83 6.70
N TRP A 63 -12.37 8.22 6.56
CA TRP A 63 -13.50 7.44 7.02
C TRP A 63 -13.49 6.03 6.42
N HIS A 64 -13.24 5.93 5.11
CA HIS A 64 -13.16 4.66 4.41
C HIS A 64 -12.02 3.77 4.94
N LEU A 65 -10.85 4.34 5.23
CA LEU A 65 -9.73 3.59 5.83
C LEU A 65 -10.02 3.13 7.26
N ILE A 66 -10.61 4.00 8.09
CA ILE A 66 -11.03 3.64 9.45
C ILE A 66 -12.06 2.51 9.39
N ARG A 67 -13.04 2.62 8.48
CA ARG A 67 -14.06 1.59 8.27
C ARG A 67 -13.43 0.26 7.83
N ARG A 68 -12.44 0.26 6.94
CA ARG A 68 -11.69 -0.95 6.55
C ARG A 68 -10.93 -1.54 7.73
N LYS A 69 -10.22 -0.73 8.52
CA LYS A 69 -9.50 -1.22 9.71
C LYS A 69 -10.45 -1.86 10.73
N ARG A 70 -11.61 -1.24 10.98
CA ARG A 70 -12.66 -1.79 11.86
C ARG A 70 -13.19 -3.12 11.33
N ARG A 71 -13.45 -3.22 10.02
CA ARG A 71 -13.88 -4.48 9.39
C ARG A 71 -12.83 -5.58 9.49
N ALA A 72 -11.55 -5.26 9.32
CA ALA A 72 -10.46 -6.22 9.46
C ALA A 72 -10.42 -6.76 10.90
N LYS A 73 -10.44 -5.88 11.90
CA LYS A 73 -10.49 -6.26 13.32
C LYS A 73 -11.72 -7.09 13.67
N ALA A 74 -12.89 -6.70 13.17
CA ALA A 74 -14.13 -7.45 13.38
C ALA A 74 -14.05 -8.85 12.75
N LEU A 75 -13.44 -8.98 11.57
CA LEU A 75 -13.21 -10.29 10.94
C LEU A 75 -12.29 -11.16 11.81
N VAL A 76 -11.17 -10.62 12.27
CA VAL A 76 -10.24 -11.35 13.17
C VAL A 76 -10.94 -11.78 14.46
N ALA A 77 -11.69 -10.88 15.10
CA ALA A 77 -12.47 -11.21 16.31
C ALA A 77 -13.51 -12.31 16.04
N SER A 78 -14.16 -12.29 14.88
CA SER A 78 -15.12 -13.33 14.49
C SER A 78 -14.45 -14.68 14.26
N ILE A 79 -13.23 -14.71 13.70
CA ILE A 79 -12.45 -15.93 13.49
C ILE A 79 -12.00 -16.49 14.85
N ASN A 80 -11.50 -15.63 15.75
CA ASN A 80 -11.12 -16.04 17.11
C ASN A 80 -12.27 -16.71 17.86
N LEU A 81 -13.48 -16.14 17.76
CA LEU A 81 -14.67 -16.70 18.40
C LEU A 81 -15.09 -18.04 17.77
N LYS A 82 -15.10 -18.13 16.44
CA LYS A 82 -15.55 -19.34 15.71
C LYS A 82 -14.60 -20.52 15.85
N GLU A 83 -13.30 -20.24 15.82
CA GLU A 83 -12.25 -21.26 15.66
C GLU A 83 -11.50 -21.51 16.98
N GLY A 84 -11.84 -20.77 18.04
CA GLY A 84 -11.19 -20.87 19.35
C GLY A 84 -9.73 -20.41 19.34
N LEU A 85 -9.36 -19.53 18.41
CA LEU A 85 -8.01 -19.01 18.24
C LEU A 85 -7.83 -17.65 18.93
N SER A 86 -6.57 -17.27 19.14
CA SER A 86 -6.17 -15.98 19.69
C SER A 86 -5.29 -15.21 18.70
N LEU A 87 -5.82 -14.97 17.50
CA LEU A 87 -5.15 -14.19 16.47
C LEU A 87 -4.93 -12.74 16.92
N ASP A 88 -3.72 -12.22 16.73
CA ASP A 88 -3.32 -10.87 17.13
C ASP A 88 -3.82 -9.80 16.14
N ASP A 89 -4.85 -9.05 16.53
CA ASP A 89 -5.47 -8.01 15.71
C ASP A 89 -4.61 -6.72 15.53
N THR A 90 -3.46 -6.65 16.21
CA THR A 90 -2.51 -5.54 16.12
C THR A 90 -1.48 -5.76 15.01
N GLN A 91 -1.22 -7.01 14.65
CA GLN A 91 -0.18 -7.42 13.71
C GLN A 91 -0.78 -7.97 12.40
N LEU A 92 -1.34 -7.05 11.62
CA LEU A 92 -1.96 -7.36 10.33
C LEU A 92 -0.92 -7.24 9.20
N LEU A 93 -0.33 -8.35 8.77
CA LEU A 93 0.61 -8.35 7.67
C LEU A 93 -0.13 -8.12 6.35
N GLY A 94 0.29 -7.10 5.60
CA GLY A 94 -0.29 -6.76 4.30
C GLY A 94 -1.42 -5.72 4.33
N PHE A 95 -1.95 -5.36 5.51
CA PHE A 95 -2.89 -4.24 5.61
C PHE A 95 -2.22 -2.93 5.12
N PRO A 96 -2.87 -2.09 4.30
CA PRO A 96 -4.31 -2.01 3.99
C PRO A 96 -4.79 -2.79 2.75
N SER A 97 -4.00 -3.73 2.23
CA SER A 97 -4.43 -4.65 1.16
C SER A 97 -5.69 -5.43 1.57
N PRO A 98 -6.59 -5.78 0.63
CA PRO A 98 -7.74 -6.60 0.94
C PRO A 98 -7.37 -8.00 1.43
N LEU A 99 -6.21 -8.53 1.02
CA LEU A 99 -5.64 -9.78 1.50
C LEU A 99 -4.61 -9.46 2.59
N PHE A 100 -4.81 -10.02 3.78
CA PHE A 100 -3.90 -9.82 4.91
C PHE A 100 -3.76 -11.10 5.74
N PHE A 101 -2.65 -11.19 6.47
CA PHE A 101 -2.30 -12.34 7.30
C PHE A 101 -2.30 -11.93 8.77
N VAL A 102 -2.77 -12.83 9.62
CA VAL A 102 -2.80 -12.66 11.08
C VAL A 102 -2.28 -13.91 11.74
N PHE A 103 -1.57 -13.74 12.85
CA PHE A 103 -0.82 -14.81 13.50
C PHE A 103 -1.37 -15.07 14.91
N ASP A 104 -1.42 -16.34 15.27
CA ASP A 104 -1.65 -16.84 16.63
C ASP A 104 -0.41 -17.63 17.05
N LEU A 105 0.40 -17.02 17.91
CA LEU A 105 1.64 -17.62 18.40
C LEU A 105 1.39 -18.73 19.41
N SER A 106 0.28 -18.67 20.15
CA SER A 106 -0.03 -19.67 21.17
C SER A 106 -0.41 -21.01 20.54
N ASN A 107 -1.16 -20.97 19.43
CA ASN A 107 -1.58 -22.15 18.70
C ASN A 107 -0.71 -22.46 17.47
N GLN A 108 0.33 -21.66 17.19
CA GLN A 108 1.19 -21.75 15.99
C GLN A 108 0.41 -21.81 14.67
N LYS A 109 -0.65 -21.01 14.59
CA LYS A 109 -1.57 -20.95 13.44
C LYS A 109 -1.61 -19.55 12.86
N LEU A 110 -1.81 -19.49 11.56
CA LEU A 110 -2.03 -18.24 10.84
C LEU A 110 -3.38 -18.29 10.14
N ALA A 111 -3.99 -17.11 10.02
CA ALA A 111 -5.18 -16.89 9.23
C ALA A 111 -4.84 -16.02 8.02
N GLN A 112 -5.11 -16.54 6.83
CA GLN A 112 -5.16 -15.77 5.59
C GLN A 112 -6.58 -15.21 5.45
N CYS A 113 -6.72 -13.89 5.50
CA CYS A 113 -8.00 -13.22 5.53
C CYS A 113 -8.20 -12.37 4.26
N GLN A 114 -9.40 -12.42 3.69
CA GLN A 114 -9.81 -11.57 2.58
C GLN A 114 -10.96 -10.65 3.02
N ILE A 115 -10.66 -9.38 3.30
CA ILE A 115 -11.64 -8.43 3.83
C ILE A 115 -12.78 -8.11 2.83
N ALA A 116 -12.51 -8.26 1.54
CA ALA A 116 -13.44 -7.90 0.47
C ALA A 116 -14.63 -8.86 0.39
N THR A 117 -14.37 -10.15 0.59
CA THR A 117 -15.38 -11.21 0.56
C THR A 117 -15.78 -11.68 1.97
N GLY A 118 -14.91 -11.48 2.96
CA GLY A 118 -15.08 -12.01 4.32
C GLY A 118 -14.57 -13.45 4.46
N ASP A 119 -13.98 -14.01 3.41
CA ASP A 119 -13.43 -15.35 3.43
C ASP A 119 -12.12 -15.39 4.23
N TYR A 120 -11.87 -16.54 4.85
CA TYR A 120 -10.64 -16.80 5.56
C TYR A 120 -10.21 -18.26 5.39
N GLN A 121 -8.90 -18.50 5.49
CA GLN A 121 -8.31 -19.82 5.57
C GLN A 121 -7.34 -19.89 6.74
N ILE A 122 -7.50 -20.90 7.59
CA ILE A 122 -6.56 -21.18 8.67
C ILE A 122 -5.52 -22.17 8.17
N ARG A 123 -4.26 -21.90 8.50
CA ARG A 123 -3.11 -22.73 8.16
C ARG A 123 -2.19 -22.83 9.36
N ASP A 124 -1.48 -23.95 9.49
CA ASP A 124 -0.41 -24.07 10.47
C ASP A 124 0.83 -23.30 9.99
N PHE A 125 1.69 -22.89 10.91
CA PHE A 125 2.92 -22.17 10.57
C PHE A 125 3.85 -22.95 9.64
N THR A 126 3.83 -24.28 9.71
CA THR A 126 4.59 -25.18 8.81
C THR A 126 4.21 -25.03 7.33
N TRP A 127 3.06 -24.41 7.04
CA TRP A 127 2.67 -24.06 5.68
C TRP A 127 3.57 -22.99 5.06
N ILE A 128 4.22 -22.14 5.86
CA ILE A 128 5.21 -21.16 5.40
C ILE A 128 6.59 -21.82 5.45
N THR A 129 7.22 -21.95 4.29
CA THR A 129 8.53 -22.61 4.14
C THR A 129 9.69 -21.63 4.10
N GLY A 130 9.41 -20.34 3.92
CA GLY A 130 10.45 -19.33 3.95
C GLY A 130 9.90 -17.91 3.83
N TRP A 131 10.71 -16.95 4.23
CA TRP A 131 10.43 -15.54 4.11
C TRP A 131 11.72 -14.79 3.78
N HIS A 132 11.60 -13.77 2.95
CA HIS A 132 12.73 -12.91 2.63
C HIS A 132 12.25 -11.53 2.19
N LEU A 133 13.20 -10.59 2.21
CA LEU A 133 13.01 -9.26 1.68
C LEU A 133 13.38 -9.24 0.20
N GLU A 134 12.46 -8.79 -0.64
CA GLU A 134 12.67 -8.60 -2.07
C GLU A 134 12.75 -7.09 -2.39
N TRP A 135 13.79 -6.74 -3.16
CA TRP A 135 14.08 -5.38 -3.60
C TRP A 135 13.47 -5.21 -4.98
N ARG A 136 12.49 -4.31 -5.11
CA ARG A 136 11.85 -4.04 -6.40
C ARG A 136 12.60 -2.92 -7.11
N ARG A 137 13.35 -3.28 -8.14
CA ARG A 137 13.92 -2.32 -9.09
C ARG A 137 12.81 -1.85 -10.02
N ILE A 138 12.54 -0.55 -10.06
CA ILE A 138 11.62 0.06 -11.01
C ILE A 138 12.48 0.88 -11.97
N ASP A 139 12.59 0.43 -13.21
CA ASP A 139 13.27 1.21 -14.25
C ASP A 139 12.27 2.26 -14.77
N ARG A 140 12.48 3.54 -14.41
CA ARG A 140 11.72 4.64 -14.98
C ARG A 140 12.40 5.07 -16.28
N ARG A 141 11.72 4.85 -17.40
CA ARG A 141 12.07 5.52 -18.66
C ARG A 141 11.62 6.98 -18.56
N VAL A 142 12.57 7.91 -18.60
CA VAL A 142 12.27 9.33 -18.74
C VAL A 142 12.47 9.67 -20.21
N SER A 143 11.39 9.72 -20.98
CA SER A 143 11.43 10.29 -22.33
C SER A 143 11.29 11.80 -22.22
N GLY A 144 12.40 12.51 -22.49
CA GLY A 144 12.41 13.97 -22.60
C GLY A 144 13.43 14.62 -21.68
N GLY A 145 14.60 14.92 -22.21
CA GLY A 145 15.55 15.80 -21.53
C GLY A 145 16.93 15.90 -22.16
N VAL A 146 17.43 14.82 -22.77
CA VAL A 146 18.78 14.81 -23.35
C VAL A 146 18.69 14.64 -24.87
N LEU A 147 19.04 15.69 -25.61
CA LEU A 147 19.29 15.59 -27.04
C LEU A 147 20.72 15.05 -27.21
N ARG A 148 20.87 13.90 -27.85
CA ARG A 148 22.19 13.44 -28.27
C ARG A 148 22.44 14.02 -29.66
N ILE A 149 23.47 14.87 -29.78
CA ILE A 149 23.91 15.41 -31.07
C ILE A 149 24.70 14.29 -31.75
N VAL A 150 24.24 13.82 -32.90
CA VAL A 150 24.81 12.64 -33.56
C VAL A 150 25.79 12.98 -34.68
N ASP A 151 25.86 14.22 -35.19
CA ASP A 151 26.95 14.67 -36.08
C ASP A 151 26.90 16.19 -36.33
N GLU A 152 27.97 16.74 -36.92
CA GLU A 152 28.21 18.17 -37.27
C GLU A 152 27.11 18.85 -38.14
N VAL A 153 26.03 18.15 -38.48
CA VAL A 153 24.89 18.63 -39.32
C VAL A 153 23.64 18.93 -38.48
N GLY A 154 23.71 18.89 -37.15
CA GLY A 154 22.67 19.46 -36.28
C GLY A 154 21.38 18.64 -36.14
N MET A 155 21.39 17.37 -36.55
CA MET A 155 20.27 16.46 -36.30
C MET A 155 20.32 15.95 -34.85
N SER A 156 19.24 16.20 -34.10
CA SER A 156 19.11 15.79 -32.70
C SER A 156 18.07 14.68 -32.56
N VAL A 157 18.44 13.59 -31.88
CA VAL A 157 17.56 12.46 -31.59
C VAL A 157 17.23 12.48 -30.10
N PRO A 158 15.96 12.26 -29.69
CA PRO A 158 15.63 12.11 -28.28
C PRO A 158 16.39 10.93 -27.69
N ALA A 159 17.30 11.17 -26.75
CA ALA A 159 17.97 10.10 -26.04
C ALA A 159 17.02 9.56 -24.96
N GLU A 160 16.77 8.25 -24.99
CA GLU A 160 16.14 7.55 -23.87
C GLU A 160 17.14 7.49 -22.71
N GLU A 161 16.94 8.31 -21.68
CA GLU A 161 17.69 8.17 -20.42
C GLU A 161 16.94 7.19 -19.52
N ILE A 162 17.53 6.01 -19.31
CA ILE A 162 17.02 5.05 -18.32
C ILE A 162 17.55 5.50 -16.96
N ARG A 163 16.74 6.25 -16.21
CA ARG A 163 17.04 6.54 -14.80
C ARG A 163 16.64 5.35 -13.94
N ARG A 164 17.64 4.69 -13.37
CA ARG A 164 17.48 3.59 -12.43
C ARG A 164 17.08 4.16 -11.07
N GLU A 165 15.79 4.11 -10.73
CA GLU A 165 15.28 4.53 -9.42
C GLU A 165 14.88 3.30 -8.58
N PHE A 166 15.61 3.05 -7.50
CA PHE A 166 15.30 1.97 -6.56
C PHE A 166 14.18 2.42 -5.60
N THR A 167 12.93 1.97 -5.82
CA THR A 167 11.76 2.57 -5.13
C THR A 167 10.69 1.56 -4.71
N GLY A 168 11.05 0.33 -4.30
CA GLY A 168 10.08 -0.57 -3.68
C GLY A 168 10.71 -1.68 -2.85
N PHE A 169 10.15 -1.94 -1.67
CA PHE A 169 10.49 -3.09 -0.84
C PHE A 169 9.27 -4.01 -0.76
N SER A 170 9.49 -5.31 -0.66
CA SER A 170 8.40 -6.27 -0.46
C SER A 170 8.86 -7.36 0.49
N LEU A 171 7.98 -7.73 1.42
CA LEU A 171 8.13 -8.99 2.15
C LEU A 171 7.54 -10.09 1.29
N VAL A 172 8.31 -11.16 1.07
CA VAL A 172 7.89 -12.33 0.31
C VAL A 172 7.76 -13.50 1.26
N LEU A 173 6.58 -14.11 1.30
CA LEU A 173 6.33 -15.37 2.01
C LEU A 173 6.21 -16.51 1.00
N THR A 174 7.06 -17.51 1.15
CA THR A 174 7.03 -18.75 0.40
C THR A 174 6.20 -19.78 1.16
N VAL A 175 5.32 -20.46 0.46
CA VAL A 175 4.45 -21.50 1.04
C VAL A 175 4.85 -22.88 0.56
N ALA A 176 4.49 -23.90 1.33
CA ALA A 176 4.85 -25.30 1.07
C ALA A 176 4.27 -25.85 -0.24
N ASN A 177 3.21 -25.23 -0.78
CA ASN A 177 2.56 -25.71 -1.99
C ASN A 177 3.34 -25.25 -3.23
N SER A 178 4.09 -26.16 -3.86
CA SER A 178 4.98 -25.90 -5.00
C SER A 178 4.29 -25.32 -6.24
N GLY A 179 2.95 -25.38 -6.31
CA GLY A 179 2.14 -24.80 -7.39
C GLY A 179 1.63 -23.37 -7.16
N HIS A 180 1.87 -22.75 -6.00
CA HIS A 180 1.40 -21.40 -5.72
C HIS A 180 2.53 -20.36 -5.77
N PRO A 181 2.31 -19.21 -6.42
CA PRO A 181 3.29 -18.13 -6.39
C PRO A 181 3.47 -17.62 -4.95
N PRO A 182 4.67 -17.17 -4.58
CA PRO A 182 4.91 -16.56 -3.27
C PRO A 182 4.00 -15.35 -3.02
N PHE A 183 3.56 -15.19 -1.77
CA PHE A 183 2.79 -14.01 -1.37
C PHE A 183 3.72 -12.82 -1.22
N ARG A 184 3.42 -11.73 -1.94
CA ARG A 184 4.23 -10.51 -1.93
C ARG A 184 3.45 -9.37 -1.29
N PHE A 185 4.04 -8.78 -0.25
CA PHE A 185 3.48 -7.65 0.47
C PHE A 185 4.35 -6.41 0.22
N PRO A 186 3.94 -5.50 -0.68
CA PRO A 186 4.69 -4.28 -0.93
C PRO A 186 4.60 -3.35 0.28
N MET A 187 5.75 -2.84 0.73
CA MET A 187 5.85 -1.95 1.88
C MET A 187 7.12 -1.10 1.81
N ASN A 188 7.31 -0.20 2.79
CA ASN A 188 8.55 0.56 2.89
C ASN A 188 9.68 -0.32 3.48
N ARG A 189 10.93 0.15 3.37
CA ARG A 189 12.11 -0.59 3.84
C ARG A 189 12.02 -0.98 5.31
N SER A 190 11.75 -0.02 6.18
CA SER A 190 11.73 -0.24 7.64
C SER A 190 10.64 -1.21 8.06
N ALA A 191 9.46 -1.18 7.43
CA ALA A 191 8.42 -2.17 7.65
C ALA A 191 8.82 -3.56 7.13
N ALA A 192 9.46 -3.64 5.95
CA ALA A 192 9.92 -4.91 5.40
C ALA A 192 10.96 -5.58 6.30
N GLU A 193 11.96 -4.81 6.75
CA GLU A 193 12.97 -5.29 7.71
C GLU A 193 12.32 -5.69 9.04
N GLY A 194 11.44 -4.85 9.59
CA GLY A 194 10.72 -5.15 10.83
C GLY A 194 9.84 -6.41 10.75
N TRP A 195 9.15 -6.62 9.63
CA TRP A 195 8.36 -7.83 9.39
C TRP A 195 9.23 -9.06 9.16
N CYS A 196 10.35 -8.93 8.46
CA CYS A 196 11.30 -10.04 8.28
C CYS A 196 11.81 -10.55 9.63
N THR A 197 12.16 -9.63 10.54
CA THR A 197 12.56 -9.97 11.93
C THR A 197 11.42 -10.66 12.69
N ARG A 198 10.18 -10.15 12.57
CA ARG A 198 9.01 -10.79 13.20
C ARG A 198 8.74 -12.19 12.66
N CYS A 199 8.80 -12.39 11.35
CA CYS A 199 8.65 -13.71 10.73
C CYS A 199 9.71 -14.69 11.24
N ASN A 200 10.95 -14.22 11.45
CA ASN A 200 12.00 -15.02 12.09
C ASN A 200 11.58 -15.49 13.49
N VAL A 201 11.00 -14.61 14.30
CA VAL A 201 10.50 -14.97 15.64
C VAL A 201 9.29 -15.90 15.56
N PHE A 202 8.41 -15.71 14.58
CA PHE A 202 7.17 -16.50 14.47
C PHE A 202 7.40 -17.92 14.00
N PHE A 203 8.32 -18.14 13.05
CA PHE A 203 8.48 -19.42 12.38
C PHE A 203 9.71 -20.22 12.84
N ASN A 204 10.71 -19.57 13.45
CA ASN A 204 11.89 -20.25 14.00
C ASN A 204 11.95 -20.25 15.54
N GLY A 205 10.98 -19.61 16.22
CA GLY A 205 10.86 -19.61 17.69
C GLY A 205 10.08 -20.81 18.18
#